data_AF-A0A399YVU5-F1
#
_entry.id   AF-A0A399YVU5-F1
#
_cell.length_a   1.000
_cell.length_b   1.000
_cell.length_c   1.000
_cell.angle_alpha   90.00
_cell.angle_beta   90.00
_cell.angle_gamma   90.00
#
_symmetry.space_group_name_H-M   'P 1'
#
loop_
_entity.id
_entity.type
_entity.pdbx_description
1 polymer ?
#
loop_
_entity_poly.entity_id
_entity_poly.type
_entity_poly.pdbx_seq_one_letter_code
_entity_poly.pdbx_strand_id
1 'polypeptide(L)'
;MSGSRVDADVEVRIDTRVRLMGALLAVTGYPTSIQKSRPHGVHVFARNTRRMLGDMSADPTVVQLQSLLDDGISLETLFALSMHLHPTTFELVRPLPGWVPSNLAANIRDFNKRTKLSLWFEKERAAWEKAEEESRNVFNAARFQSLLAQFFDNVPAKLVFVPNLLYPSDREVTVLFNGELICIAPPPLAWGDNPPWAYDDPAMLSYSLFNALGGYGKLLLDRELEANPGVIEEAAEQALPVNEQFRAAYPTWKEQFRELFAYALTALYLEDYVSDREYRAFVLIEQRMRGMNILPGTVNVMRRYMKERGHKYATIADWIRVFPIQLRLAKRFVNL
;
A
#
# COMPACT_ATOMS: atom_id res chain seq x y z
N MET A 1 32.67 -21.09 9.40
CA MET A 1 32.20 -19.71 9.22
C MET A 1 30.69 -19.73 9.35
N SER A 2 30.16 -19.32 10.49
CA SER A 2 28.72 -19.19 10.72
C SER A 2 28.20 -18.06 9.83
N GLY A 3 27.56 -18.40 8.71
CA GLY A 3 26.88 -17.43 7.88
C GLY A 3 25.83 -16.74 8.74
N SER A 4 26.04 -15.45 9.04
CA SER A 4 25.02 -14.63 9.68
C SER A 4 23.81 -14.67 8.77
N ARG A 5 22.74 -15.34 9.22
CA ARG A 5 21.45 -15.29 8.55
C ARG A 5 21.07 -13.82 8.52
N VAL A 6 21.05 -13.21 7.33
CA VAL A 6 20.54 -11.85 7.18
C VAL A 6 19.06 -11.95 7.54
N ASP A 7 18.62 -11.21 8.54
CA ASP A 7 17.21 -11.22 8.94
C ASP A 7 16.37 -10.52 7.86
N ALA A 8 15.11 -10.92 7.75
CA ALA A 8 14.13 -10.18 6.94
C ALA A 8 13.96 -8.76 7.47
N ASP A 9 13.85 -7.81 6.56
CA ASP A 9 13.74 -6.40 6.90
C ASP A 9 12.29 -5.88 6.97
N VAL A 10 11.32 -6.79 6.81
CA VAL A 10 9.89 -6.54 6.97
C VAL A 10 9.37 -7.28 8.20
N GLU A 11 8.92 -6.52 9.19
CA GLU A 11 8.19 -7.04 10.34
C GLU A 11 6.73 -7.25 9.96
N VAL A 12 6.25 -8.48 10.03
CA VAL A 12 4.82 -8.77 9.92
C VAL A 12 4.20 -8.72 11.31
N ARG A 13 3.08 -8.02 11.47
CA ARG A 13 2.31 -8.04 12.73
C ARG A 13 0.84 -7.75 12.53
N ILE A 14 0.04 -8.20 13.48
CA ILE A 14 -1.33 -7.74 13.66
C ILE A 14 -1.33 -6.40 14.41
N ASP A 15 -2.18 -5.46 13.98
CA ASP A 15 -2.40 -4.20 14.69
C ASP A 15 -3.89 -3.98 15.00
N THR A 16 -4.25 -3.93 16.28
CA THR A 16 -5.64 -3.77 16.71
C THR A 16 -6.25 -2.42 16.30
N ARG A 17 -5.43 -1.37 16.13
CA ARG A 17 -5.89 -0.05 15.67
C ARG A 17 -6.35 -0.12 14.21
N VAL A 18 -5.60 -0.87 13.39
CA VAL A 18 -5.96 -1.21 12.01
C VAL A 18 -7.26 -2.00 11.98
N ARG A 19 -7.39 -3.04 12.81
CA ARG A 19 -8.63 -3.83 12.90
C ARG A 19 -9.84 -2.97 13.28
N LEU A 20 -9.67 -2.05 14.23
CA LEU A 20 -10.73 -1.16 14.68
C LEU A 20 -11.18 -0.20 13.56
N MET A 21 -10.23 0.43 12.86
CA MET A 21 -10.54 1.30 11.73
C MET A 21 -11.20 0.52 10.58
N GLY A 22 -10.69 -0.67 10.26
CA GLY A 22 -11.32 -1.55 9.26
C GLY A 22 -12.74 -1.98 9.63
N ALA A 23 -13.03 -2.20 10.91
CA ALA A 23 -14.36 -2.54 11.39
C ALA A 23 -15.32 -1.33 11.36
N LEU A 24 -14.83 -0.14 11.68
CA LEU A 24 -15.59 1.12 11.51
C LEU A 24 -15.92 1.36 10.04
N LEU A 25 -14.96 1.22 9.13
CA LEU A 25 -15.20 1.35 7.70
C LEU A 25 -16.25 0.36 7.20
N ALA A 26 -16.33 -0.86 7.77
CA ALA A 26 -17.29 -1.89 7.37
C ALA A 26 -18.77 -1.48 7.52
N VAL A 27 -19.06 -0.48 8.37
CA VAL A 27 -20.42 0.04 8.62
C VAL A 27 -20.65 1.45 8.07
N THR A 28 -19.70 1.98 7.30
CA THR A 28 -19.86 3.23 6.52
C THR A 28 -20.39 2.93 5.10
N GLY A 29 -20.48 3.96 4.26
CA GLY A 29 -20.71 3.85 2.83
C GLY A 29 -19.52 3.33 2.01
N TYR A 30 -18.31 3.28 2.59
CA TYR A 30 -17.09 2.87 1.88
C TYR A 30 -17.18 1.47 1.21
N PRO A 31 -17.66 0.40 1.89
CA PRO A 31 -17.80 -0.91 1.29
C PRO A 31 -18.69 -0.93 0.05
N THR A 32 -19.76 -0.13 0.03
CA THR A 32 -20.66 -0.03 -1.11
C THR A 32 -20.01 0.74 -2.26
N SER A 33 -19.30 1.82 -1.94
CA SER A 33 -18.58 2.65 -2.92
C SER A 33 -17.52 1.82 -3.66
N ILE A 34 -16.71 1.06 -2.92
CA ILE A 34 -15.62 0.28 -3.50
C ILE A 34 -16.12 -0.89 -4.36
N GLN A 35 -17.23 -1.52 -3.96
CA GLN A 35 -17.85 -2.58 -4.74
C GLN A 35 -18.50 -2.05 -6.04
N LYS A 36 -18.97 -0.80 -6.04
CA LYS A 36 -19.45 -0.14 -7.27
C LYS A 36 -18.30 0.17 -8.23
N SER A 37 -17.15 0.61 -7.72
CA SER A 37 -15.99 0.92 -8.56
C SER A 37 -15.27 -0.32 -9.07
N ARG A 38 -15.13 -1.34 -8.22
CA ARG A 38 -14.43 -2.59 -8.53
C ARG A 38 -15.11 -3.76 -7.82
N PRO A 39 -16.05 -4.46 -8.46
CA PRO A 39 -16.67 -5.66 -7.88
C PRO A 39 -15.63 -6.74 -7.57
N HIS A 40 -15.65 -7.28 -6.35
CA HIS A 40 -14.74 -8.35 -5.91
C HIS A 40 -15.32 -9.13 -4.73
N GLY A 41 -14.92 -10.40 -4.59
CA GLY A 41 -15.23 -11.20 -3.41
C GLY A 41 -14.69 -10.58 -2.11
N VAL A 42 -15.60 -10.24 -1.20
CA VAL A 42 -15.24 -9.73 0.13
C VAL A 42 -14.83 -10.88 1.04
N HIS A 43 -13.73 -10.71 1.78
CA HIS A 43 -13.25 -11.71 2.73
C HIS A 43 -14.33 -12.09 3.75
N VAL A 44 -14.42 -13.38 4.09
CA VAL A 44 -15.47 -13.91 4.98
C VAL A 44 -15.48 -13.21 6.35
N PHE A 45 -14.30 -12.87 6.87
CA PHE A 45 -14.15 -12.13 8.11
C PHE A 45 -14.81 -10.73 8.04
N ALA A 46 -14.63 -9.99 6.96
CA ALA A 46 -15.24 -8.68 6.76
C ALA A 46 -16.77 -8.78 6.67
N ARG A 47 -17.30 -9.78 5.97
CA ARG A 47 -18.75 -10.04 5.92
C ARG A 47 -19.31 -10.36 7.31
N ASN A 48 -18.64 -11.24 8.05
CA ASN A 48 -19.06 -11.62 9.40
C ASN A 48 -18.98 -10.45 10.38
N THR A 49 -17.95 -9.61 10.29
CA THR A 49 -17.79 -8.41 11.11
C THR A 49 -18.91 -7.42 10.85
N ARG A 50 -19.22 -7.14 9.57
CA ARG A 50 -20.36 -6.27 9.21
C ARG A 50 -21.69 -6.82 9.73
N ARG A 51 -21.91 -8.14 9.62
CA ARG A 51 -23.11 -8.80 10.16
C ARG A 51 -23.19 -8.71 11.68
N MET A 52 -22.07 -8.88 12.38
CA MET A 52 -21.99 -8.76 13.85
C MET A 52 -22.31 -7.34 14.31
N LEU A 53 -21.80 -6.33 13.60
CA LEU A 53 -22.07 -4.93 13.90
C LEU A 53 -23.51 -4.53 13.57
N GLY A 54 -24.17 -5.16 12.61
CA GLY A 54 -25.56 -4.87 12.25
C GLY A 54 -25.72 -3.47 11.65
N ASP A 55 -26.87 -2.83 11.89
CA ASP A 55 -27.11 -1.45 11.49
C ASP A 55 -26.56 -0.48 12.55
N MET A 56 -25.54 0.28 12.16
CA MET A 56 -24.86 1.28 12.98
C MET A 56 -24.93 2.67 12.33
N SER A 57 -25.87 2.90 11.41
CA SER A 57 -25.98 4.14 10.65
C SER A 57 -26.18 5.39 11.52
N ALA A 58 -26.82 5.25 12.68
CA ALA A 58 -27.04 6.32 13.66
C ALA A 58 -25.91 6.46 14.70
N ASP A 59 -24.87 5.62 14.65
CA ASP A 59 -23.78 5.68 15.61
C ASP A 59 -22.95 6.96 15.44
N PRO A 60 -22.69 7.75 16.50
CA PRO A 60 -21.95 9.00 16.38
C PRO A 60 -20.58 8.85 15.71
N THR A 61 -19.90 7.72 15.94
CA THR A 61 -18.59 7.44 15.36
C THR A 61 -18.69 7.14 13.88
N VAL A 62 -19.72 6.40 13.47
CA VAL A 62 -19.95 6.02 12.07
C VAL A 62 -20.39 7.23 11.27
N VAL A 63 -21.29 8.06 11.80
CA VAL A 63 -21.70 9.33 11.18
C VAL A 63 -20.50 10.25 10.99
N GLN A 64 -19.65 10.39 12.02
CA GLN A 64 -18.47 11.22 11.95
C GLN A 64 -17.45 10.69 10.93
N LEU A 65 -17.22 9.39 10.88
CA LEU A 65 -16.33 8.78 9.89
C LEU A 65 -16.89 8.91 8.47
N GLN A 66 -18.21 8.78 8.31
CA GLN A 66 -18.87 9.00 7.03
C GLN A 66 -18.68 10.45 6.56
N SER A 67 -18.84 11.43 7.45
CA SER A 67 -18.58 12.85 7.12
C SER A 67 -17.15 13.05 6.64
N LEU A 68 -16.15 12.44 7.30
CA LEU A 68 -14.76 12.53 6.84
C LEU A 68 -14.56 11.92 5.45
N LEU A 69 -15.21 10.79 5.17
CA LEU A 69 -15.17 10.18 3.83
C LEU A 69 -15.84 11.07 2.77
N ASP A 70 -16.97 11.68 3.11
CA ASP A 70 -17.71 12.60 2.24
C ASP A 70 -16.93 13.89 1.96
N ASP A 71 -16.15 14.36 2.95
CA ASP A 71 -15.21 15.48 2.83
C ASP A 71 -13.93 15.12 2.02
N GLY A 72 -13.83 13.88 1.52
CA GLY A 72 -12.73 13.43 0.70
C GLY A 72 -11.46 13.06 1.48
N ILE A 73 -11.54 12.87 2.80
CA ILE A 73 -10.39 12.43 3.60
C ILE A 73 -9.97 11.02 3.14
N SER A 74 -8.68 10.87 2.84
CA SER A 74 -8.12 9.63 2.32
C SER A 74 -8.09 8.52 3.38
N LEU A 75 -8.10 7.25 2.93
CA LEU A 75 -7.97 6.11 3.84
C LEU A 75 -6.63 6.13 4.56
N GLU A 76 -5.56 6.52 3.88
CA GLU A 76 -4.23 6.72 4.48
C GLU A 76 -4.31 7.67 5.67
N THR A 77 -5.06 8.76 5.55
CA THR A 77 -5.27 9.70 6.64
C THR A 77 -6.06 9.06 7.78
N LEU A 78 -7.16 8.36 7.49
CA LEU A 78 -7.98 7.70 8.51
C LEU A 78 -7.18 6.63 9.27
N PHE A 79 -6.41 5.79 8.57
CA PHE A 79 -5.53 4.82 9.19
C PHE A 79 -4.40 5.49 9.98
N ALA A 80 -3.81 6.57 9.47
CA ALA A 80 -2.82 7.36 10.22
C ALA A 80 -3.41 7.92 11.53
N LEU A 81 -4.64 8.43 11.51
CA LEU A 81 -5.34 8.88 12.72
C LEU A 81 -5.52 7.74 13.73
N SER A 82 -5.84 6.53 13.28
CA SER A 82 -5.95 5.37 14.19
C SER A 82 -4.63 5.05 14.89
N MET A 83 -3.47 5.39 14.30
CA MET A 83 -2.16 5.16 14.90
C MET A 83 -1.88 6.06 16.11
N HIS A 84 -2.61 7.19 16.27
CA HIS A 84 -2.53 8.07 17.44
C HIS A 84 -3.21 7.49 18.69
N LEU A 85 -3.85 6.31 18.57
CA LEU A 85 -4.49 5.61 19.67
C LEU A 85 -3.54 4.56 20.28
N HIS A 86 -3.71 4.29 21.57
CA HIS A 86 -3.08 3.16 22.24
C HIS A 86 -3.68 1.85 21.69
N PRO A 87 -2.86 0.84 21.33
CA PRO A 87 -3.34 -0.36 20.64
C PRO A 87 -4.31 -1.23 21.46
N THR A 88 -4.32 -1.09 22.79
CA THR A 88 -5.18 -1.90 23.68
C THR A 88 -6.36 -1.13 24.23
N THR A 89 -6.16 0.15 24.59
CA THR A 89 -7.17 0.96 25.30
C THR A 89 -7.90 1.93 24.38
N PHE A 90 -7.34 2.16 23.19
CA PHE A 90 -7.78 3.19 22.24
C PHE A 90 -7.83 4.60 22.83
N GLU A 91 -7.10 4.83 23.92
CA GLU A 91 -6.88 6.16 24.44
C GLU A 91 -5.88 6.90 23.58
N LEU A 92 -6.02 8.22 23.51
CA LEU A 92 -5.15 9.04 22.71
C LEU A 92 -3.74 9.06 23.33
N VAL A 93 -2.74 8.60 22.59
CA VAL A 93 -1.33 8.66 23.03
C VAL A 93 -0.61 9.89 22.49
N ARG A 94 -1.20 10.57 21.49
CA ARG A 94 -0.68 11.79 20.86
C ARG A 94 -1.82 12.68 20.40
N PRO A 95 -1.70 14.02 20.50
CA PRO A 95 -2.74 14.91 20.01
C PRO A 95 -3.09 14.62 18.55
N LEU A 96 -4.38 14.72 18.22
CA LEU A 96 -4.84 14.68 16.83
C LEU A 96 -4.58 16.04 16.17
N PRO A 97 -4.43 16.09 14.84
CA PRO A 97 -4.40 17.35 14.10
C PRO A 97 -5.64 18.21 14.40
N GLY A 98 -5.49 19.55 14.42
CA GLY A 98 -6.56 20.46 14.84
C GLY A 98 -7.81 20.48 13.95
N TRP A 99 -7.72 19.97 12.72
CA TRP A 99 -8.87 19.79 11.83
C TRP A 99 -9.72 18.55 12.18
N VAL A 100 -9.18 17.62 12.98
CA VAL A 100 -9.89 16.40 13.37
C VAL A 100 -10.86 16.72 14.51
N PRO A 101 -12.11 16.23 14.45
CA PRO A 101 -13.05 16.44 15.54
C PRO A 101 -12.51 15.99 16.90
N SER A 102 -12.59 16.85 17.91
CA SER A 102 -11.99 16.62 19.23
C SER A 102 -12.57 15.41 19.98
N ASN A 103 -13.81 15.01 19.66
CA ASN A 103 -14.47 13.84 20.23
C ASN A 103 -14.19 12.53 19.48
N LEU A 104 -13.48 12.54 18.35
CA LEU A 104 -13.30 11.34 17.52
C LEU A 104 -12.66 10.17 18.29
N ALA A 105 -11.57 10.42 19.02
CA ALA A 105 -10.91 9.37 19.80
C ALA A 105 -11.83 8.78 20.89
N ALA A 106 -12.60 9.63 21.57
CA ALA A 106 -13.57 9.20 22.57
C ALA A 106 -14.69 8.35 21.95
N ASN A 107 -15.23 8.80 20.81
CA ASN A 107 -16.26 8.08 20.05
C ASN A 107 -15.76 6.70 19.60
N ILE A 108 -14.55 6.62 19.04
CA ILE A 108 -13.92 5.35 18.62
C ILE A 108 -13.78 4.37 19.78
N ARG A 109 -13.29 4.84 20.93
CA ARG A 109 -13.16 4.01 22.13
C ARG A 109 -14.52 3.51 22.61
N ASP A 110 -15.53 4.38 22.64
CA ASP A 110 -16.86 4.05 23.11
C ASP A 110 -17.61 3.14 22.13
N PHE A 111 -17.35 3.28 20.82
CA PHE A 111 -17.77 2.33 19.80
C PHE A 111 -17.22 0.94 20.06
N ASN A 112 -15.91 0.79 20.30
CA ASN A 112 -15.30 -0.51 20.62
C ASN A 112 -15.94 -1.15 21.88
N LYS A 113 -16.19 -0.36 22.93
CA LYS A 113 -16.84 -0.84 24.16
C LYS A 113 -18.27 -1.32 23.91
N ARG A 114 -19.09 -0.54 23.21
CA ARG A 114 -20.51 -0.88 22.95
C ARG A 114 -20.66 -2.09 22.04
N THR A 115 -19.86 -2.15 20.99
CA THR A 115 -19.88 -3.25 20.00
C THR A 115 -19.17 -4.51 20.48
N LYS A 116 -18.37 -4.42 21.55
CA LYS A 116 -17.54 -5.51 22.06
C LYS A 116 -16.57 -6.04 20.99
N LEU A 117 -16.07 -5.18 20.11
CA LEU A 117 -15.20 -5.56 18.99
C LEU A 117 -13.93 -6.30 19.44
N SER A 118 -13.34 -5.92 20.58
CA SER A 118 -12.20 -6.65 21.14
C SER A 118 -12.52 -8.13 21.43
N LEU A 119 -13.72 -8.43 21.93
CA LEU A 119 -14.15 -9.82 22.16
C LEU A 119 -14.40 -10.56 20.85
N TRP A 120 -14.92 -9.87 19.84
CA TRP A 120 -15.07 -10.43 18.49
C TRP A 120 -13.73 -10.78 17.86
N PHE A 121 -12.74 -9.88 17.93
CA PHE A 121 -11.40 -10.15 17.42
C PHE A 121 -10.70 -11.29 18.15
N GLU A 122 -10.95 -11.45 19.45
CA GLU A 122 -10.45 -12.58 20.22
C GLU A 122 -11.11 -13.89 19.79
N LYS A 123 -12.44 -13.90 19.61
CA LYS A 123 -13.19 -15.07 19.14
C LYS A 123 -12.71 -15.55 17.77
N GLU A 124 -12.40 -14.60 16.88
CA GLU A 124 -12.00 -14.89 15.50
C GLU A 124 -10.47 -14.78 15.30
N ARG A 125 -9.70 -14.90 16.39
CA ARG A 125 -8.23 -14.80 16.43
C ARG A 125 -7.55 -15.68 15.37
N ALA A 126 -8.02 -16.92 15.21
CA ALA A 126 -7.41 -17.91 14.31
C ALA A 126 -7.34 -17.42 12.85
N ALA A 127 -8.35 -16.67 12.37
CA ALA A 127 -8.33 -16.14 11.00
C ALA A 127 -7.19 -15.13 10.80
N TRP A 128 -6.92 -14.30 11.81
CA TRP A 128 -5.87 -13.31 11.75
C TRP A 128 -4.48 -13.89 11.98
N GLU A 129 -4.33 -14.84 12.89
CA GLU A 129 -3.06 -15.55 13.11
C GLU A 129 -2.66 -16.29 11.84
N LYS A 130 -3.62 -16.90 11.13
CA LYS A 130 -3.39 -17.47 9.81
C LYS A 130 -2.92 -16.42 8.80
N ALA A 131 -3.60 -15.27 8.69
CA ALA A 131 -3.19 -14.21 7.78
C ALA A 131 -1.79 -13.64 8.10
N GLU A 132 -1.45 -13.56 9.38
CA GLU A 132 -0.11 -13.18 9.85
C GLU A 132 0.93 -14.23 9.46
N GLU A 133 0.65 -15.51 9.66
CA GLU A 133 1.53 -16.63 9.28
C GLU A 133 1.79 -16.65 7.77
N GLU A 134 0.73 -16.60 6.96
CA GLU A 134 0.83 -16.53 5.49
C GLU A 134 1.68 -15.31 5.07
N SER A 135 1.44 -14.13 5.66
CA SER A 135 2.24 -12.94 5.36
C SER A 135 3.71 -13.11 5.79
N ARG A 136 3.97 -13.73 6.95
CA ARG A 136 5.34 -14.05 7.38
C ARG A 136 6.04 -14.98 6.38
N ASN A 137 5.33 -15.93 5.79
CA ASN A 137 5.89 -16.82 4.77
C ASN A 137 6.34 -16.03 3.53
N VAL A 138 5.56 -15.04 3.09
CA VAL A 138 5.94 -14.16 1.97
C VAL A 138 7.20 -13.34 2.28
N PHE A 139 7.27 -12.76 3.48
CA PHE A 139 8.29 -11.76 3.82
C PHE A 139 9.51 -12.32 4.56
N ASN A 140 9.59 -13.63 4.83
CA ASN A 140 10.69 -14.25 5.59
C ASN A 140 12.09 -14.07 4.97
N ALA A 141 12.15 -13.74 3.69
CA ALA A 141 13.38 -13.48 2.93
C ALA A 141 13.39 -12.07 2.31
N ALA A 142 12.47 -11.19 2.73
CA ALA A 142 12.37 -9.83 2.20
C ALA A 142 13.65 -9.02 2.46
N ARG A 143 14.11 -8.31 1.42
CA ARG A 143 15.28 -7.42 1.42
C ARG A 143 14.95 -6.07 0.77
N PHE A 144 13.89 -5.43 1.25
CA PHE A 144 13.39 -4.19 0.66
C PHE A 144 14.24 -2.97 0.98
N GLN A 145 14.85 -2.89 2.17
CA GLN A 145 15.62 -1.73 2.61
C GLN A 145 16.81 -1.45 1.70
N SER A 146 17.57 -2.49 1.32
CA SER A 146 18.73 -2.33 0.44
C SER A 146 18.35 -1.77 -0.92
N LEU A 147 17.22 -2.20 -1.48
CA LEU A 147 16.69 -1.70 -2.74
C LEU A 147 16.13 -0.28 -2.60
N LEU A 148 15.31 -0.01 -1.57
CA LEU A 148 14.75 1.33 -1.31
C LEU A 148 15.86 2.37 -1.09
N ALA A 149 16.95 1.99 -0.41
CA ALA A 149 18.11 2.85 -0.19
C ALA A 149 18.85 3.21 -1.50
N GLN A 150 18.63 2.48 -2.61
CA GLN A 150 19.13 2.85 -3.94
C GLN A 150 18.35 4.03 -4.54
N PHE A 151 17.17 4.36 -4.01
CA PHE A 151 16.35 5.47 -4.47
C PHE A 151 16.27 6.65 -3.50
N PHE A 152 16.21 6.37 -2.20
CA PHE A 152 15.94 7.38 -1.17
C PHE A 152 17.11 7.47 -0.18
N ASP A 153 17.39 8.67 0.33
CA ASP A 153 18.43 8.87 1.35
C ASP A 153 17.94 8.46 2.75
N ASN A 154 16.65 8.68 3.03
CA ASN A 154 16.05 8.49 4.35
C ASN A 154 14.96 7.41 4.33
N VAL A 155 15.38 6.15 4.20
CA VAL A 155 14.46 5.00 4.35
C VAL A 155 14.28 4.70 5.84
N PRO A 156 13.05 4.69 6.38
CA PRO A 156 12.82 4.27 7.75
C PRO A 156 13.36 2.88 8.02
N ALA A 157 14.05 2.69 9.15
CA ALA A 157 14.70 1.44 9.50
C ALA A 157 13.71 0.28 9.78
N LYS A 158 12.43 0.58 9.95
CA LYS A 158 11.38 -0.40 10.23
C LYS A 158 10.34 -0.40 9.13
N LEU A 159 10.32 -1.47 8.35
CA LEU A 159 9.25 -1.76 7.39
C LEU A 159 8.28 -2.73 8.06
N VAL A 160 7.00 -2.39 8.08
CA VAL A 160 5.98 -3.16 8.80
C VAL A 160 4.85 -3.53 7.86
N PHE A 161 4.58 -4.81 7.71
CA PHE A 161 3.41 -5.30 6.99
C PHE A 161 2.32 -5.73 7.96
N VAL A 162 1.12 -5.18 7.80
CA VAL A 162 -0.06 -5.51 8.58
C VAL A 162 -1.09 -6.15 7.65
N PRO A 163 -1.27 -7.49 7.69
CA PRO A 163 -2.34 -8.12 6.95
C PRO A 163 -3.68 -7.64 7.50
N ASN A 164 -4.62 -7.33 6.61
CA ASN A 164 -5.91 -6.78 6.96
C ASN A 164 -7.06 -7.52 6.28
N LEU A 165 -7.78 -8.33 7.05
CA LEU A 165 -8.93 -9.10 6.57
C LEU A 165 -10.23 -8.27 6.49
N LEU A 166 -10.15 -6.97 6.79
CA LEU A 166 -11.25 -6.00 6.79
C LEU A 166 -11.11 -5.04 5.60
N TYR A 167 -11.35 -3.75 5.82
CA TYR A 167 -11.20 -2.68 4.84
C TYR A 167 -9.92 -1.88 5.15
N PRO A 168 -9.17 -1.33 4.16
CA PRO A 168 -9.46 -1.34 2.72
C PRO A 168 -9.44 -2.75 2.15
N SER A 169 -10.40 -3.09 1.28
CA SER A 169 -10.62 -4.46 0.82
C SER A 169 -10.03 -4.75 -0.54
N ASP A 170 -9.57 -3.73 -1.27
CA ASP A 170 -9.21 -3.83 -2.69
C ASP A 170 -7.83 -3.25 -3.05
N ARG A 171 -7.24 -2.50 -2.13
CA ARG A 171 -5.90 -1.89 -2.23
C ARG A 171 -5.25 -1.77 -0.87
N GLU A 172 -3.94 -1.68 -0.87
CA GLU A 172 -3.15 -1.35 0.30
C GLU A 172 -3.35 0.12 0.73
N VAL A 173 -3.08 0.38 2.01
CA VAL A 173 -2.90 1.71 2.59
C VAL A 173 -1.52 1.73 3.24
N THR A 174 -0.71 2.73 2.91
CA THR A 174 0.62 2.88 3.51
C THR A 174 0.70 4.15 4.33
N VAL A 175 1.21 4.06 5.56
CA VAL A 175 1.36 5.19 6.47
C VAL A 175 2.77 5.24 7.06
N LEU A 176 3.27 6.44 7.33
CA LEU A 176 4.50 6.66 8.08
C LEU A 176 4.13 7.09 9.50
N PHE A 177 4.51 6.29 10.49
CA PHE A 177 4.21 6.60 11.89
C PHE A 177 5.36 6.17 12.79
N ASN A 178 5.86 7.06 13.65
CA ASN A 178 6.96 6.78 14.58
C ASN A 178 8.24 6.22 13.94
N GLY A 179 8.56 6.65 12.71
CA GLY A 179 9.70 6.11 11.98
C GLY A 179 9.49 4.65 11.52
N GLU A 180 8.25 4.17 11.52
CA GLU A 180 7.86 2.90 10.89
C GLU A 180 7.10 3.20 9.61
N LEU A 181 7.47 2.50 8.53
CA LEU A 181 6.76 2.52 7.28
C LEU A 181 5.82 1.33 7.25
N ILE A 182 4.51 1.59 7.43
CA ILE A 182 3.51 0.55 7.70
C ILE A 182 2.63 0.38 6.47
N CYS A 183 2.65 -0.80 5.86
CA CYS A 183 1.74 -1.20 4.78
C CYS A 183 0.62 -2.06 5.37
N ILE A 184 -0.62 -1.59 5.19
CA ILE A 184 -1.85 -2.26 5.60
C ILE A 184 -2.50 -2.78 4.32
N ALA A 185 -2.47 -4.09 4.11
CA ALA A 185 -2.89 -4.67 2.83
C ALA A 185 -3.99 -5.71 3.00
N PRO A 186 -5.03 -5.71 2.14
CA PRO A 186 -5.96 -6.82 2.06
C PRO A 186 -5.29 -8.07 1.46
N PRO A 187 -5.88 -9.25 1.66
CA PRO A 187 -5.47 -10.45 0.93
C PRO A 187 -5.65 -10.25 -0.59
N PRO A 188 -4.88 -10.96 -1.43
CA PRO A 188 -5.01 -10.85 -2.87
C PRO A 188 -6.42 -11.15 -3.37
N LEU A 189 -6.97 -10.26 -4.18
CA LEU A 189 -8.31 -10.42 -4.73
C LEU A 189 -8.37 -11.63 -5.68
N ALA A 190 -9.37 -12.48 -5.48
CA ALA A 190 -9.67 -13.55 -6.42
C ALA A 190 -10.54 -13.07 -7.58
N TRP A 191 -10.58 -13.87 -8.65
CA TRP A 191 -11.40 -13.57 -9.81
C TRP A 191 -12.88 -13.82 -9.52
N GLY A 192 -13.72 -12.85 -9.89
CA GLY A 192 -15.16 -12.90 -9.68
C GLY A 192 -15.54 -12.83 -8.20
N ASP A 193 -16.52 -13.65 -7.81
CA ASP A 193 -17.08 -13.69 -6.44
C ASP A 193 -16.36 -14.69 -5.51
N ASN A 194 -15.23 -15.24 -5.96
CA ASN A 194 -14.43 -16.16 -5.16
C ASN A 194 -13.86 -15.44 -3.93
N PRO A 195 -13.68 -16.15 -2.80
CA PRO A 195 -13.00 -15.57 -1.65
C PRO A 195 -11.57 -15.15 -2.03
N PRO A 196 -11.02 -14.10 -1.40
CA PRO A 196 -9.63 -13.70 -1.62
C PRO A 196 -8.65 -14.87 -1.42
N TRP A 197 -7.55 -14.84 -2.16
CA TRP A 197 -6.46 -15.81 -2.02
C TRP A 197 -5.74 -15.64 -0.68
N ALA A 198 -5.06 -16.68 -0.24
CA ALA A 198 -4.08 -16.60 0.85
C ALA A 198 -2.94 -15.63 0.49
N TYR A 199 -2.31 -15.00 1.48
CA TYR A 199 -1.20 -14.08 1.21
C TYR A 199 0.01 -14.78 0.58
N ASP A 200 0.26 -16.04 0.96
CA ASP A 200 1.36 -16.87 0.50
C ASP A 200 0.98 -17.82 -0.64
N ASP A 201 -0.18 -17.62 -1.28
CA ASP A 201 -0.51 -18.38 -2.47
C ASP A 201 0.57 -18.17 -3.55
N PRO A 202 1.19 -19.25 -4.09
CA PRO A 202 2.28 -19.13 -5.06
C PRO A 202 1.92 -18.29 -6.29
N ALA A 203 0.66 -18.30 -6.72
CA ALA A 203 0.20 -17.52 -7.86
C ALA A 203 0.03 -16.02 -7.55
N MET A 204 0.04 -15.64 -6.26
CA MET A 204 -0.20 -14.29 -5.77
C MET A 204 0.97 -13.69 -4.98
N LEU A 205 2.12 -14.37 -4.91
CA LEU A 205 3.31 -13.84 -4.22
C LEU A 205 3.69 -12.42 -4.67
N SER A 206 3.67 -12.17 -5.99
CA SER A 206 3.98 -10.86 -6.56
C SER A 206 2.99 -9.77 -6.15
N TYR A 207 1.73 -10.13 -5.84
CA TYR A 207 0.72 -9.19 -5.35
C TYR A 207 1.03 -8.71 -3.94
N SER A 208 1.32 -9.63 -3.02
CA SER A 208 1.70 -9.30 -1.64
C SER A 208 3.00 -8.49 -1.60
N LEU A 209 3.99 -8.86 -2.41
CA LEU A 209 5.24 -8.10 -2.55
C LEU A 209 4.99 -6.70 -3.14
N PHE A 210 4.15 -6.58 -4.17
CA PHE A 210 3.79 -5.29 -4.76
C PHE A 210 3.10 -4.38 -3.75
N ASN A 211 2.11 -4.88 -3.00
CA ASN A 211 1.40 -4.08 -2.01
C ASN A 211 2.37 -3.52 -0.95
N ALA A 212 3.30 -4.34 -0.46
CA ALA A 212 4.30 -3.90 0.50
C ALA A 212 5.32 -2.95 -0.14
N LEU A 213 6.14 -3.44 -1.07
CA LEU A 213 7.27 -2.69 -1.64
C LEU A 213 6.80 -1.49 -2.47
N GLY A 214 5.76 -1.68 -3.29
CA GLY A 214 5.12 -0.61 -4.03
C GLY A 214 4.51 0.43 -3.10
N GLY A 215 3.78 0.01 -2.06
CA GLY A 215 3.23 0.92 -1.05
C GLY A 215 4.30 1.78 -0.36
N TYR A 216 5.38 1.13 0.10
CA TYR A 216 6.55 1.79 0.69
C TYR A 216 7.21 2.78 -0.27
N GLY A 217 7.51 2.34 -1.49
CA GLY A 217 8.13 3.17 -2.51
C GLY A 217 7.27 4.37 -2.88
N LYS A 218 5.95 4.20 -2.98
CA LYS A 218 5.00 5.28 -3.27
C LYS A 218 4.99 6.33 -2.16
N LEU A 219 4.91 5.93 -0.90
CA LEU A 219 4.90 6.90 0.20
C LEU A 219 6.24 7.65 0.33
N LEU A 220 7.37 6.97 0.14
CA LEU A 220 8.68 7.62 0.14
C LEU A 220 8.81 8.60 -1.03
N LEU A 221 8.36 8.19 -2.23
CA LEU A 221 8.34 9.07 -3.38
C LEU A 221 7.45 10.29 -3.16
N ASP A 222 6.24 10.12 -2.63
CA ASP A 222 5.32 11.23 -2.37
C ASP A 222 5.97 12.28 -1.44
N ARG A 223 6.72 11.84 -0.42
CA ARG A 223 7.47 12.74 0.48
C ARG A 223 8.59 13.50 -0.23
N GLU A 224 9.35 12.82 -1.10
CA GLU A 224 10.38 13.48 -1.90
C GLU A 224 9.79 14.53 -2.85
N LEU A 225 8.62 14.24 -3.44
CA LEU A 225 7.91 15.19 -4.30
C LEU A 225 7.35 16.38 -3.53
N GLU A 226 6.83 16.15 -2.32
CA GLU A 226 6.35 17.22 -1.43
C GLU A 226 7.49 18.13 -0.97
N ALA A 227 8.68 17.57 -0.74
CA ALA A 227 9.88 18.35 -0.43
C ALA A 227 10.41 19.15 -1.64
N ASN A 228 10.01 18.79 -2.86
CA ASN A 228 10.50 19.37 -4.11
C ASN A 228 9.35 19.70 -5.09
N PRO A 229 8.42 20.61 -4.75
CA PRO A 229 7.14 20.78 -5.44
C PRO A 229 7.25 21.13 -6.94
N GLY A 230 8.30 21.85 -7.37
CA GLY A 230 8.49 22.24 -8.77
C GLY A 230 8.96 21.11 -9.70
N VAL A 231 9.46 19.99 -9.16
CA VAL A 231 10.05 18.90 -9.96
C VAL A 231 9.02 18.25 -10.88
N ILE A 232 7.78 18.10 -10.40
CA ILE A 232 6.70 17.52 -11.20
C ILE A 232 6.29 18.45 -12.31
N GLU A 233 6.19 19.75 -12.04
CA GLU A 233 5.79 20.76 -13.04
C GLU A 233 6.80 20.79 -14.20
N GLU A 234 8.10 20.85 -13.88
CA GLU A 234 9.18 20.79 -14.87
C GLU A 234 9.15 19.48 -15.68
N ALA A 235 8.99 18.32 -15.01
CA ALA A 235 8.93 17.04 -15.70
C ALA A 235 7.65 16.87 -16.55
N ALA A 236 6.55 17.49 -16.13
CA ALA A 236 5.25 17.42 -16.78
C ALA A 236 5.13 18.25 -18.06
N GLU A 237 6.09 19.15 -18.34
CA GLU A 237 6.24 19.78 -19.66
C GLU A 237 6.32 18.74 -20.79
N GLN A 238 6.74 17.51 -20.46
CA GLN A 238 6.75 16.42 -21.39
C GLN A 238 5.92 15.23 -20.89
N ALA A 239 4.88 14.88 -21.66
CA ALA A 239 4.03 13.73 -21.36
C ALA A 239 4.83 12.41 -21.28
N LEU A 240 4.42 11.54 -20.34
CA LEU A 240 4.94 10.19 -20.24
C LEU A 240 4.45 9.33 -21.42
N PRO A 241 5.30 8.46 -22.00
CA PRO A 241 4.95 7.64 -23.17
C PRO A 241 4.11 6.40 -22.84
N VAL A 242 3.11 6.56 -21.96
CA VAL A 242 2.15 5.53 -21.54
C VAL A 242 0.98 5.41 -22.54
N ASN A 243 0.27 4.27 -22.53
CA ASN A 243 -0.91 4.07 -23.36
C ASN A 243 -2.16 4.75 -22.78
N GLU A 244 -3.26 4.75 -23.53
CA GLU A 244 -4.51 5.39 -23.12
C GLU A 244 -5.15 4.71 -21.90
N GLN A 245 -5.10 3.37 -21.83
CA GLN A 245 -5.62 2.61 -20.69
C GLN A 245 -4.96 3.05 -19.37
N PHE A 246 -3.63 3.13 -19.35
CA PHE A 246 -2.87 3.55 -18.17
C PHE A 246 -3.12 5.02 -17.83
N ARG A 247 -3.22 5.89 -18.84
CA ARG A 247 -3.56 7.31 -18.65
C ARG A 247 -4.97 7.51 -18.09
N ALA A 248 -5.93 6.67 -18.49
CA ALA A 248 -7.28 6.73 -17.95
C ALA A 248 -7.35 6.25 -16.50
N ALA A 249 -6.55 5.23 -16.14
CA ALA A 249 -6.44 4.75 -14.76
C ALA A 249 -5.72 5.74 -13.84
N TYR A 250 -4.75 6.48 -14.38
CA TYR A 250 -3.92 7.46 -13.66
C TYR A 250 -3.92 8.80 -14.41
N PRO A 251 -4.92 9.67 -14.16
CA PRO A 251 -5.16 10.86 -14.98
C PRO A 251 -4.04 11.90 -14.94
N THR A 252 -3.34 12.04 -13.81
CA THR A 252 -2.30 13.06 -13.64
C THR A 252 -0.89 12.52 -13.91
N TRP A 253 0.04 13.41 -14.27
CA TRP A 253 1.45 13.04 -14.46
C TRP A 253 2.05 12.43 -13.19
N LYS A 254 1.76 13.04 -12.01
CA LYS A 254 2.22 12.55 -10.71
C LYS A 254 1.75 11.12 -10.45
N GLU A 255 0.46 10.84 -10.66
CA GLU A 255 -0.09 9.48 -10.47
C GLU A 255 0.55 8.48 -11.43
N GLN A 256 0.71 8.84 -12.70
CA GLN A 256 1.34 7.97 -13.70
C GLN A 256 2.77 7.61 -13.30
N PHE A 257 3.58 8.61 -12.93
CA PHE A 257 4.97 8.40 -12.52
C PHE A 257 5.05 7.56 -11.25
N ARG A 258 4.23 7.90 -10.24
CA ARG A 258 4.15 7.18 -8.96
C ARG A 258 3.85 5.71 -9.14
N GLU A 259 2.90 5.37 -10.00
CA GLU A 259 2.53 3.98 -10.25
C GLU A 259 3.59 3.27 -11.09
N LEU A 260 4.10 3.90 -12.17
CA LEU A 260 5.22 3.33 -12.94
C LEU A 260 6.42 2.99 -12.05
N PHE A 261 6.77 3.89 -11.13
CA PHE A 261 7.84 3.68 -10.15
C PHE A 261 7.56 2.46 -9.26
N ALA A 262 6.35 2.33 -8.71
CA ALA A 262 5.98 1.22 -7.84
C ALA A 262 6.04 -0.16 -8.53
N TYR A 263 5.51 -0.25 -9.77
CA TYR A 263 5.57 -1.49 -10.55
C TYR A 263 7.00 -1.83 -10.92
N ALA A 264 7.79 -0.85 -11.36
CA ALA A 264 9.18 -1.10 -11.74
C ALA A 264 10.07 -1.41 -10.53
N LEU A 265 9.82 -0.82 -9.36
CA LEU A 265 10.48 -1.17 -8.10
C LEU A 265 10.21 -2.63 -7.73
N THR A 266 8.97 -3.08 -7.86
CA THR A 266 8.60 -4.49 -7.60
C THR A 266 9.26 -5.42 -8.61
N ALA A 267 9.24 -5.07 -9.90
CA ALA A 267 9.89 -5.84 -10.94
C ALA A 267 11.41 -5.97 -10.72
N LEU A 268 12.10 -4.88 -10.34
CA LEU A 268 13.52 -4.90 -9.97
C LEU A 268 13.78 -5.85 -8.79
N TYR A 269 12.93 -5.82 -7.78
CA TYR A 269 13.06 -6.73 -6.64
C TYR A 269 12.89 -8.19 -7.03
N LEU A 270 11.87 -8.51 -7.83
CA LEU A 270 11.64 -9.86 -8.32
C LEU A 270 12.84 -10.37 -9.12
N GLU A 271 13.43 -9.52 -9.98
CA GLU A 271 14.59 -9.87 -10.80
C GLU A 271 15.85 -10.09 -9.95
N ASP A 272 16.15 -9.16 -9.04
CA ASP A 272 17.42 -9.14 -8.30
C ASP A 272 17.43 -10.05 -7.05
N TYR A 273 16.27 -10.30 -6.43
CA TYR A 273 16.18 -10.99 -5.13
C TYR A 273 15.30 -12.25 -5.13
N VAL A 274 14.47 -12.48 -6.15
CA VAL A 274 13.58 -13.65 -6.21
C VAL A 274 13.99 -14.60 -7.34
N SER A 275 13.66 -14.27 -8.59
CA SER A 275 14.18 -14.93 -9.79
C SER A 275 13.76 -14.18 -11.07
N ASP A 276 14.54 -14.36 -12.14
CA ASP A 276 14.16 -13.91 -13.50
C ASP A 276 12.80 -14.48 -13.96
N ARG A 277 12.44 -15.69 -13.52
CA ARG A 277 11.13 -16.30 -13.81
C ARG A 277 9.98 -15.47 -13.22
N GLU A 278 10.08 -15.09 -11.95
CA GLU A 278 9.06 -14.28 -11.26
C GLU A 278 8.96 -12.88 -11.86
N TYR A 279 10.10 -12.27 -12.19
CA TYR A 279 10.14 -11.00 -12.92
C TYR A 279 9.38 -11.07 -14.25
N ARG A 280 9.69 -12.07 -15.09
CA ARG A 280 9.02 -12.23 -16.40
C ARG A 280 7.53 -12.50 -16.26
N ALA A 281 7.14 -13.32 -15.28
CA ALA A 281 5.74 -13.62 -15.00
C ALA A 281 4.98 -12.35 -14.58
N PHE A 282 5.54 -11.57 -13.66
CA PHE A 282 4.98 -10.30 -13.22
C PHE A 282 4.84 -9.29 -14.38
N VAL A 283 5.90 -9.08 -15.17
CA VAL A 283 5.85 -8.20 -16.34
C VAL A 283 4.76 -8.63 -17.32
N LEU A 284 4.64 -9.93 -17.61
CA LEU A 284 3.61 -10.45 -18.52
C LEU A 284 2.20 -10.22 -17.99
N ILE A 285 1.98 -10.42 -16.68
CA ILE A 285 0.69 -10.17 -16.03
C ILE A 285 0.32 -8.70 -16.13
N GLU A 286 1.22 -7.77 -15.79
CA GLU A 286 0.94 -6.34 -15.82
C GLU A 286 0.75 -5.80 -17.25
N GLN A 287 1.45 -6.37 -18.23
CA GLN A 287 1.19 -6.09 -19.64
C GLN A 287 -0.23 -6.50 -20.06
N ARG A 288 -0.68 -7.70 -19.68
CA ARG A 288 -1.99 -8.22 -20.08
C ARG A 288 -3.14 -7.56 -19.33
N MET A 289 -3.00 -7.37 -18.02
CA MET A 289 -4.09 -6.92 -17.15
C MET A 289 -4.23 -5.40 -17.14
N ARG A 290 -3.12 -4.66 -17.29
CA ARG A 290 -3.10 -3.18 -17.16
C ARG A 290 -2.54 -2.46 -18.39
N GLY A 291 -2.17 -3.19 -19.43
CA GLY A 291 -1.57 -2.61 -20.63
C GLY A 291 -0.18 -2.02 -20.38
N MET A 292 0.55 -2.44 -19.34
CA MET A 292 1.85 -1.86 -18.96
C MET A 292 3.02 -2.31 -19.84
N ASN A 293 2.90 -2.15 -21.16
CA ASN A 293 3.95 -2.47 -22.14
C ASN A 293 5.25 -1.69 -21.92
N ILE A 294 5.17 -0.56 -21.21
CA ILE A 294 6.32 0.30 -20.90
C ILE A 294 7.14 -0.18 -19.68
N LEU A 295 6.66 -1.19 -18.95
CA LEU A 295 7.27 -1.62 -17.68
C LEU A 295 8.74 -2.06 -17.85
N PRO A 296 9.15 -2.89 -18.84
CA PRO A 296 10.56 -3.23 -19.04
C PRO A 296 11.45 -2.01 -19.28
N GLY A 297 10.95 -1.04 -20.06
CA GLY A 297 11.65 0.22 -20.29
C GLY A 297 11.79 1.04 -19.01
N THR A 298 10.77 1.03 -18.15
CA THR A 298 10.77 1.70 -16.85
C THR A 298 11.81 1.07 -15.90
N VAL A 299 11.85 -0.26 -15.83
CA VAL A 299 12.85 -1.04 -15.07
C VAL A 299 14.26 -0.68 -15.51
N ASN A 300 14.53 -0.64 -16.82
CA ASN A 300 15.84 -0.27 -17.36
C ASN A 300 16.25 1.16 -16.98
N VAL A 301 15.32 2.11 -17.06
CA VAL A 301 15.57 3.52 -16.73
C VAL A 301 15.82 3.70 -15.23
N MET A 302 15.09 2.98 -14.37
CA MET A 302 15.35 2.95 -12.93
C MET A 302 16.70 2.30 -12.59
N ARG A 303 17.03 1.15 -13.22
CA ARG A 303 18.32 0.48 -13.02
C ARG A 303 19.49 1.38 -13.45
N ARG A 304 19.31 2.16 -14.52
CA ARG A 304 20.28 3.16 -14.95
C ARG A 304 20.44 4.27 -13.92
N TYR A 305 19.35 4.80 -13.37
CA TYR A 305 19.40 5.78 -12.29
C TYR A 305 20.19 5.25 -11.09
N MET A 306 19.92 4.02 -10.64
CA MET A 306 20.65 3.40 -9.51
C MET A 306 22.17 3.38 -9.74
N LYS A 307 22.62 3.16 -10.98
CA LYS A 307 24.05 3.18 -11.35
C LYS A 307 24.63 4.60 -11.47
N GLU A 308 23.80 5.57 -11.84
CA GLU A 308 24.21 6.97 -12.06
C GLU A 308 24.07 7.84 -10.79
N ARG A 309 23.36 7.35 -9.74
CA ARG A 309 23.18 8.06 -8.47
C ARG A 309 24.53 8.22 -7.74
N GLY A 310 24.74 9.39 -7.15
CA GLY A 310 26.01 9.79 -6.52
C GLY A 310 27.05 10.33 -7.51
N HIS A 311 26.82 10.18 -8.82
CA HIS A 311 27.69 10.73 -9.87
C HIS A 311 26.98 11.79 -10.71
N LYS A 312 25.82 11.44 -11.28
CA LYS A 312 25.04 12.31 -12.18
C LYS A 312 23.79 12.87 -11.51
N TYR A 313 23.19 12.11 -10.60
CA TYR A 313 22.04 12.54 -9.81
C TYR A 313 22.39 12.44 -8.34
N ALA A 314 22.16 13.49 -7.56
CA ALA A 314 22.32 13.43 -6.11
C ALA A 314 21.10 12.74 -5.50
N THR A 315 19.91 13.11 -5.96
CA THR A 315 18.63 12.64 -5.45
C THR A 315 17.73 12.10 -6.55
N ILE A 316 16.63 11.44 -6.17
CA ILE A 316 15.60 11.02 -7.12
C ILE A 316 14.92 12.22 -7.80
N ALA A 317 14.79 13.35 -7.10
CA ALA A 317 14.24 14.59 -7.63
C ALA A 317 15.03 15.12 -8.84
N ASP A 318 16.36 14.98 -8.83
CA ASP A 318 17.21 15.36 -9.98
C ASP A 318 16.90 14.52 -11.21
N TRP A 319 16.62 13.24 -11.00
CA TRP A 319 16.38 12.27 -12.07
C TRP A 319 14.98 12.38 -12.67
N ILE A 320 13.97 12.72 -11.87
CA ILE A 320 12.56 12.83 -12.32
C ILE A 320 12.43 13.77 -13.52
N ARG A 321 13.18 14.89 -13.53
CA ARG A 321 13.19 15.87 -14.63
C ARG A 321 13.56 15.28 -15.98
N VAL A 322 14.46 14.29 -16.00
CA VAL A 322 14.94 13.64 -17.22
C VAL A 322 14.25 12.31 -17.52
N PHE A 323 13.43 11.82 -16.59
CA PHE A 323 12.74 10.54 -16.70
C PHE A 323 11.89 10.40 -17.99
N PRO A 324 11.07 11.38 -18.41
CA PRO A 324 10.27 11.25 -19.64
C PRO A 324 11.11 11.00 -20.89
N ILE A 325 12.25 11.70 -21.00
CA ILE A 325 13.18 11.57 -22.14
C ILE A 325 13.81 10.18 -22.13
N GLN A 326 14.31 9.74 -20.98
CA GLN A 326 14.93 8.42 -20.83
C GLN A 326 13.94 7.29 -21.13
N LEU A 327 12.70 7.42 -20.65
CA LEU A 327 11.66 6.41 -20.87
C LEU A 327 11.26 6.31 -22.34
N ARG A 328 11.20 7.43 -23.08
CA ARG A 328 10.97 7.40 -24.54
C ARG A 328 12.09 6.69 -25.29
N LEU A 329 13.34 6.93 -24.91
CA LEU A 329 14.49 6.25 -25.50
C LEU A 329 14.44 4.75 -25.21
N ALA A 330 14.17 4.36 -23.96
CA ALA A 330 14.04 2.96 -23.58
C ALA A 330 12.91 2.24 -24.34
N LYS A 331 11.76 2.89 -24.54
CA LYS A 331 10.64 2.35 -25.33
C LYS A 331 11.04 1.96 -26.75
N ARG A 332 11.95 2.72 -27.38
CA ARG A 332 12.43 2.43 -28.75
C ARG A 332 13.25 1.15 -28.81
N PHE A 333 13.97 0.80 -27.74
CA PHE A 333 14.80 -0.40 -27.68
C PHE A 333 14.03 -1.67 -27.30
N VAL A 334 12.87 -1.55 -26.64
CA VAL A 334 12.02 -2.70 -26.28
C VAL A 334 11.15 -3.16 -27.47
N ASN A 335 10.91 -2.29 -28.44
CA ASN A 335 10.11 -2.57 -29.65
C ASN A 335 10.96 -2.95 -30.88
N LEU A 336 12.28 -3.05 -30.72
CA LEU A 336 13.22 -3.63 -31.68
C LEU A 336 13.59 -5.03 -31.18
#